data_AF-A0A1Y3TCY6-F1
#
_entry.id   AF-A0A1Y3TCY6-F1
#
_cell.length_a   1.000
_cell.length_b   1.000
_cell.length_c   1.000
_cell.angle_alpha   90.00
_cell.angle_beta   90.00
_cell.angle_gamma   90.00
#
_symmetry.space_group_name_H-M   'P 1'
#
loop_
_entity.id
_entity.type
_entity.pdbx_description
1 polymer ?
#
loop_
_entity_poly.entity_id
_entity_poly.type
_entity_poly.pdbx_seq_one_letter_code
_entity_poly.pdbx_strand_id
1 'polypeptide(L)' 'MQRTSKKIERKRLVRYKEGAELYSMGMNKFQTLAKDAGAVLKIDRMVLVDLDTFDQYLETFRVKE' A
#
# COMPACT_ATOMS: atom_id res chain seq x y z
N MET A 1 -20.70 -25.74 -9.55
CA MET A 1 -19.44 -25.10 -9.98
C MET A 1 -19.51 -23.62 -9.65
N GLN A 2 -19.03 -23.21 -8.46
CA GLN A 2 -18.89 -21.79 -8.16
C GLN A 2 -17.67 -21.28 -8.95
N ARG A 3 -17.92 -20.43 -9.95
CA ARG A 3 -16.85 -19.64 -10.59
C ARG A 3 -16.40 -18.62 -9.57
N THR A 4 -15.47 -18.98 -8.70
CA THR A 4 -14.71 -18.00 -7.91
C THR A 4 -14.00 -17.11 -8.92
N SER A 5 -14.56 -15.93 -9.12
CA SER A 5 -13.94 -14.82 -9.84
C SER A 5 -12.52 -14.72 -9.30
N LYS A 6 -11.56 -15.16 -10.13
CA LYS A 6 -10.14 -14.96 -9.88
C LYS A 6 -9.97 -13.45 -9.90
N LYS A 7 -10.16 -12.82 -8.73
CA LYS A 7 -9.89 -11.41 -8.50
C LYS A 7 -8.45 -11.29 -8.93
N ILE A 8 -8.22 -10.75 -10.12
CA ILE A 8 -6.91 -10.32 -10.54
C ILE A 8 -6.64 -9.20 -9.55
N GLU A 9 -6.12 -9.55 -8.37
CA GLU A 9 -5.51 -8.62 -7.44
C GLU A 9 -4.41 -7.99 -8.27
N ARG A 10 -4.74 -6.87 -8.89
CA ARG A 10 -3.78 -6.03 -9.61
C ARG A 10 -2.93 -5.48 -8.49
N LYS A 11 -1.96 -6.27 -8.03
CA LYS A 11 -1.02 -5.91 -6.97
C LYS A 11 -0.38 -4.60 -7.41
N ARG A 12 -0.88 -3.51 -6.87
CA ARG A 12 -0.42 -2.15 -7.18
C ARG A 12 0.82 -1.93 -6.33
N LEU A 13 1.92 -2.51 -6.80
CA LEU A 13 3.23 -2.27 -6.23
C LEU A 13 3.73 -0.93 -6.76
N VAL A 14 3.98 0.01 -5.87
CA VAL A 14 4.47 1.35 -6.22
C VAL A 14 5.76 1.65 -5.49
N ARG A 15 6.57 2.56 -6.03
CA ARG A 15 7.73 3.08 -5.28
C ARG A 15 7.26 4.12 -4.26
N TYR A 16 8.12 4.43 -3.28
CA TYR A 16 7.81 5.47 -2.29
C TYR A 16 7.45 6.82 -2.89
N LYS A 17 8.12 7.23 -3.98
CA LYS A 17 7.85 8.51 -4.63
C LYS A 17 6.44 8.53 -5.24
N GLU A 18 6.11 7.51 -6.04
CA GLU A 18 4.81 7.38 -6.68
C GLU A 18 3.69 7.20 -5.64
N GLY A 19 3.91 6.38 -4.61
CA GLY A 19 2.96 6.20 -3.52
C GLY A 19 2.71 7.49 -2.74
N ALA A 20 3.77 8.24 -2.41
CA ALA A 20 3.61 9.53 -1.76
C ALA A 20 2.78 10.51 -2.60
N GLU A 21 3.02 10.56 -3.92
CA GLU A 21 2.25 11.38 -4.86
C GLU A 21 0.78 10.91 -4.97
N LEU A 22 0.53 9.60 -5.05
CA LEU A 22 -0.81 9.00 -5.16
C LEU A 22 -1.72 9.38 -3.99
N TYR A 23 -1.19 9.35 -2.77
CA TYR A 23 -1.95 9.69 -1.56
C TYR A 23 -1.80 11.17 -1.17
N SER A 24 -1.20 11.99 -2.03
CA SER A 24 -0.94 13.42 -1.77
C SER A 24 -0.30 13.67 -0.40
N MET A 25 0.67 12.85 0.00
CA MET A 25 1.31 12.92 1.31
C MET A 25 2.84 13.04 1.20
N GLY A 26 3.48 13.57 2.25
CA GLY A 26 4.94 13.69 2.27
C GLY A 26 5.65 12.34 2.24
N MET A 27 6.75 12.23 1.48
CA MET A 27 7.52 10.99 1.29
C MET A 27 7.90 10.31 2.61
N ASN A 28 8.39 11.09 3.59
CA ASN A 28 8.77 10.55 4.90
C ASN A 28 7.56 9.95 5.63
N LYS A 29 6.40 10.60 5.55
CA LYS A 29 5.18 10.12 6.20
C LYS A 29 4.65 8.86 5.52
N PHE A 30 4.62 8.83 4.19
CA PHE A 30 4.25 7.65 3.41
C PHE A 30 5.16 6.47 3.74
N GLN A 31 6.48 6.70 3.81
CA GLN A 31 7.44 5.65 4.15
C GLN A 31 7.22 5.10 5.56
N THR A 32 6.99 5.95 6.56
CA THR A 32 6.69 5.50 7.92
C THR A 32 5.39 4.70 7.96
N LEU A 33 4.31 5.23 7.37
CA LEU A 33 3.02 4.52 7.34
C LEU A 33 3.12 3.18 6.60
N ALA A 34 3.88 3.12 5.50
CA ALA A 34 4.06 1.88 4.75
C ALA A 34 4.83 0.82 5.57
N LYS A 35 5.82 1.25 6.37
CA LYS A 35 6.54 0.36 7.29
C LYS A 35 5.62 -0.12 8.40
N ASP A 36 4.85 0.77 9.01
CA ASP A 36 3.91 0.44 10.09
C ASP A 36 2.81 -0.50 9.60
N ALA A 37 2.32 -0.30 8.36
CA ALA A 37 1.36 -1.17 7.69
C ALA A 37 1.92 -2.56 7.34
N GLY A 38 3.24 -2.78 7.42
CA GLY A 38 3.87 -4.00 6.92
C GLY A 38 3.79 -4.15 5.39
N ALA A 39 3.51 -3.07 4.67
CA ALA A 39 3.30 -3.05 3.22
C ALA A 39 4.59 -2.93 2.41
N VAL A 40 5.76 -2.84 3.06
CA VAL A 40 7.05 -2.62 2.40
C VAL A 40 7.68 -3.94 1.95
N LEU A 41 7.94 -4.03 0.65
CA LEU A 41 8.63 -5.14 0.01
C LEU A 41 10.02 -4.69 -0.43
N LYS A 42 11.06 -5.30 0.16
CA LYS A 42 12.46 -5.04 -0.20
C LYS A 42 12.98 -6.14 -1.13
N ILE A 43 13.36 -5.77 -2.34
CA ILE A 43 13.95 -6.67 -3.35
C ILE A 43 15.33 -6.12 -3.70
N ASP A 44 16.37 -6.74 -3.14
CA ASP A 44 17.76 -6.29 -3.27
C ASP A 44 17.91 -4.80 -2.87
N ARG A 45 18.19 -3.90 -3.84
CA ARG A 45 18.33 -2.45 -3.65
C ARG A 45 17.03 -1.67 -3.91
N MET A 46 15.95 -2.36 -4.26
CA MET A 46 14.67 -1.78 -4.61
C MET A 46 13.68 -1.90 -3.47
N VAL A 47 12.86 -0.86 -3.28
CA VAL A 47 11.75 -0.87 -2.34
C VAL A 47 10.45 -0.60 -3.08
N LEU A 48 9.49 -1.48 -2.87
CA LEU A 48 8.12 -1.38 -3.36
C LEU A 48 7.18 -1.36 -2.16
N VAL A 49 6.02 -0.74 -2.34
CA VAL A 49 4.94 -0.70 -1.36
C VAL A 49 3.73 -1.36 -1.97
N ASP A 50 3.17 -2.34 -1.26
CA ASP A 50 1.91 -2.97 -1.61
C ASP A 50 0.75 -2.07 -1.17
N LEU A 51 0.10 -1.43 -2.14
CA LEU A 51 -1.01 -0.51 -1.85
C LEU A 51 -2.24 -1.22 -1.26
N ASP A 52 -2.46 -2.50 -1.55
CA ASP A 52 -3.64 -3.21 -1.02
C ASP A 52 -3.52 -3.37 0.50
N THR A 53 -2.32 -3.72 0.98
CA THR A 53 -2.03 -3.81 2.42
C THR A 53 -2.02 -2.43 3.07
N PHE A 54 -1.48 -1.43 2.37
CA PHE A 54 -1.43 -0.06 2.85
C PHE A 54 -2.81 0.57 3.01
N ASP A 55 -3.72 0.36 2.05
CA ASP A 55 -5.10 0.86 2.11
C ASP A 55 -5.85 0.26 3.30
N GLN A 56 -5.72 -1.05 3.52
CA GLN A 56 -6.30 -1.72 4.69
C GLN A 56 -5.80 -1.11 6.00
N TYR A 57 -4.52 -0.75 6.08
CA TYR A 57 -3.98 -0.06 7.24
C TYR A 57 -4.56 1.34 7.41
N LEU A 58 -4.72 2.11 6.33
CA LEU A 58 -5.33 3.44 6.39
C LEU A 58 -6.79 3.40 6.86
N GLU A 59 -7.56 2.37 6.50
CA GLU A 59 -8.93 2.20 6.98
C GLU A 59 -9.01 2.15 8.52
N THR A 60 -7.96 1.71 9.21
CA THR A 60 -7.92 1.69 10.69
C THR A 60 -7.86 3.09 11.31
N PHE A 61 -7.38 4.08 10.58
CA PHE A 61 -7.34 5.49 11.01
C PHE A 61 -8.62 6.25 10.66
N ARG A 62 -9.58 5.59 10.00
CA ARG A 62 -10.84 6.22 9.61
C ARG A 62 -11.64 6.55 10.87
N VAL A 63 -11.76 7.84 11.16
CA VAL A 63 -12.67 8.34 12.20
C VAL A 63 -14.09 8.08 11.73
N LYS A 64 -14.82 7.23 12.47
CA LYS A 64 -16.26 7.07 12.33
C LYS A 64 -16.90 8.08 13.28
N GLU A 65 -17.57 9.09 12.73
CA GLU A 65 -18.48 9.94 13.49
C GLU A 65 -19.60 9.11 14.13
#